data_AF-A0A9E5R234-F1
#
_entry.id   AF-A0A9E5R234-F1
#
_cell.length_a   1.000
_cell.length_b   1.000
_cell.length_c   1.000
_cell.angle_alpha   90.00
_cell.angle_beta   90.00
_cell.angle_gamma   90.00
#
_symmetry.space_group_name_H-M   'P 1'
#
loop_
_entity.id
_entity.type
_entity.pdbx_description
1 polymer ?
#
loop_
_entity_poly.entity_id
_entity_poly.type
_entity_poly.pdbx_seq_one_letter_code
_entity_poly.pdbx_strand_id
1 'polypeptide(L)'
;SIFKMFTLEGWYEIPETIARENGSVQMEFFTKFYFIFIVVTGGIFGLSIVNAIFVDEMVADNNQELELRITRLENKIDILIEKLEEARESKTDFPPASDLLPEA
;
A
#
# COMPACT_ATOMS: atom_id res chain seq x y z
N SER A 1 -7.06 31.53 -8.65
CA SER A 1 -8.49 31.20 -8.80
C SER A 1 -8.77 29.71 -9.02
N ILE A 2 -7.92 28.95 -9.74
CA ILE A 2 -8.15 27.51 -9.96
C ILE A 2 -7.88 26.64 -8.72
N PHE A 3 -6.83 26.95 -7.96
CA PHE A 3 -6.44 26.17 -6.77
C PHE A 3 -7.52 26.16 -5.68
N LYS A 4 -8.21 27.29 -5.47
CA LYS A 4 -9.36 27.41 -4.55
C LYS A 4 -10.51 26.44 -4.89
N MET A 5 -10.70 26.19 -6.18
CA MET A 5 -11.72 25.25 -6.65
C MET A 5 -11.34 23.80 -6.32
N PHE A 6 -10.05 23.46 -6.40
CA PHE A 6 -9.54 22.14 -6.03
C PHE A 6 -9.54 21.90 -4.51
N THR A 7 -9.30 22.93 -3.71
CA THR A 7 -9.36 22.85 -2.24
C THR A 7 -10.76 23.02 -1.67
N LEU A 8 -11.79 23.14 -2.53
CA LEU A 8 -13.19 23.34 -2.15
C LEU A 8 -13.44 24.61 -1.30
N GLU A 9 -12.54 25.59 -1.35
CA GLU A 9 -12.63 26.79 -0.53
C GLU A 9 -13.28 27.93 -1.33
N GLY A 10 -14.47 28.37 -0.91
CA GLY A 10 -15.18 29.47 -1.57
C GLY A 10 -15.50 29.21 -3.05
N TRP A 11 -15.55 27.93 -3.46
CA TRP A 11 -15.72 27.55 -4.88
C TRP A 11 -17.06 28.02 -5.48
N TYR A 12 -18.08 28.24 -4.64
CA TYR A 12 -19.41 28.72 -5.04
C TYR A 12 -19.43 30.21 -5.42
N GLU A 13 -18.48 31.00 -4.91
CA GLU A 13 -18.41 32.45 -5.14
C GLU A 13 -18.04 32.78 -6.59
N ILE A 14 -17.26 31.91 -7.24
CA ILE A 14 -16.84 32.07 -8.64
C ILE A 14 -18.04 31.97 -9.60
N PRO A 15 -18.81 30.86 -9.63
CA PRO A 15 -19.98 30.77 -10.50
C PRO A 15 -21.07 31.77 -10.11
N GLU A 16 -21.19 32.16 -8.84
CA GLU A 16 -22.14 33.20 -8.40
C GLU A 16 -21.78 34.59 -8.95
N THR A 17 -20.49 34.96 -8.93
CA THR A 17 -20.02 36.23 -9.50
C THR A 17 -20.28 36.27 -11.02
N ILE A 18 -19.96 35.19 -11.73
CA ILE A 18 -20.15 35.09 -13.19
C ILE A 18 -21.65 35.10 -13.56
N ALA A 19 -22.49 34.48 -12.75
CA ALA A 19 -23.95 34.48 -12.95
C ALA A 19 -24.54 35.88 -12.77
N ARG A 20 -24.07 36.64 -11.77
CA ARG A 20 -24.55 38.00 -11.48
C ARG A 20 -24.24 38.99 -12.61
N GLU A 21 -23.14 38.80 -13.32
CA GLU A 21 -22.73 39.67 -14.43
C GLU A 21 -23.46 39.37 -15.76
N ASN A 22 -23.91 38.13 -15.98
CA ASN A 22 -24.37 37.69 -17.30
C ASN A 22 -25.89 37.70 -17.54
N GLY A 23 -26.72 37.95 -16.52
CA GLY A 23 -28.16 38.28 -16.62
C GLY A 23 -29.12 37.25 -17.25
N SER A 24 -28.61 36.27 -18.01
CA SER A 24 -29.37 35.22 -18.68
C SER A 24 -29.47 33.98 -17.80
N VAL A 25 -30.70 33.57 -17.49
CA VAL A 25 -31.02 32.42 -16.63
C VAL A 25 -30.40 31.12 -17.16
N GLN A 26 -30.35 30.95 -18.47
CA GLN A 26 -29.75 29.77 -19.10
C GLN A 26 -28.24 29.75 -18.90
N MET A 27 -27.58 30.89 -19.05
CA MET A 27 -26.12 31.01 -18.87
C MET A 27 -25.72 30.75 -17.42
N GLU A 28 -26.51 31.25 -16.46
CA GLU A 28 -26.31 31.01 -15.02
C GLU A 28 -26.35 29.51 -14.70
N PHE A 29 -27.36 28.80 -15.22
CA PHE A 29 -27.51 27.35 -14.99
C PHE A 29 -26.30 26.56 -15.50
N PHE A 30 -25.91 26.78 -16.77
CA PHE A 30 -24.77 26.06 -17.36
C PHE A 30 -23.44 26.40 -16.67
N THR A 31 -23.27 27.66 -16.24
CA THR A 31 -22.08 28.08 -15.49
C THR A 31 -21.98 27.34 -14.16
N LYS A 32 -23.05 27.33 -13.35
CA LYS A 32 -23.06 26.59 -12.07
C LYS A 32 -22.82 25.11 -12.28
N PHE A 33 -23.48 24.51 -13.27
CA PHE A 33 -23.34 23.09 -13.57
C PHE A 33 -21.90 22.71 -13.95
N TYR A 34 -21.27 23.49 -14.82
CA TYR A 34 -19.88 23.28 -15.23
C TYR A 34 -18.92 23.34 -14.03
N PHE A 35 -19.09 24.32 -13.14
CA PHE A 35 -18.26 24.44 -11.95
C PHE A 35 -18.48 23.30 -10.96
N ILE A 36 -19.73 22.87 -10.75
CA ILE A 36 -20.03 21.68 -9.92
C ILE A 36 -19.33 20.45 -10.49
N PHE A 37 -19.37 20.27 -11.82
CA PHE A 37 -18.71 19.13 -12.46
C PHE A 37 -17.19 19.13 -12.22
N ILE A 38 -16.52 20.28 -12.36
CA ILE A 38 -15.08 20.37 -12.07
C ILE A 38 -14.79 20.15 -10.59
N VAL A 39 -15.63 20.68 -9.69
CA VAL A 39 -15.46 20.49 -8.24
C VAL A 39 -15.59 19.02 -7.85
N VAL A 40 -16.56 18.31 -8.41
CA VAL A 40 -16.75 16.87 -8.16
C VAL A 40 -15.59 16.06 -8.72
N THR A 41 -15.20 16.30 -9.97
CA THR A 41 -14.17 15.50 -10.64
C THR A 41 -12.75 15.84 -10.18
N GLY A 42 -12.41 17.12 -10.10
CA GLY A 42 -11.08 17.60 -9.74
C GLY A 42 -10.87 17.75 -8.23
N GLY A 43 -11.86 18.27 -7.50
CA GLY A 43 -11.76 18.45 -6.05
C GLY A 43 -11.99 17.13 -5.31
N ILE A 44 -13.23 16.63 -5.35
CA ILE A 44 -13.64 15.46 -4.56
C ILE A 44 -12.93 14.20 -5.05
N PHE A 45 -13.13 13.82 -6.32
CA PHE A 45 -12.52 12.60 -6.86
C PHE A 45 -11.01 12.73 -7.03
N GLY A 46 -10.51 13.86 -7.52
CA GLY A 46 -9.08 14.09 -7.68
C GLY A 46 -8.31 13.96 -6.36
N LEU A 47 -8.74 14.63 -5.28
CA LEU A 47 -8.09 14.50 -3.97
C LEU A 47 -8.25 13.09 -3.39
N SER A 48 -9.39 12.43 -3.60
CA SER A 48 -9.61 11.07 -3.11
C SER A 48 -8.72 10.03 -3.79
N ILE A 49 -8.55 10.13 -5.11
CA ILE A 49 -7.68 9.23 -5.89
C ILE A 49 -6.24 9.42 -5.46
N VAL A 50 -5.78 10.66 -5.37
CA VAL A 50 -4.42 10.97 -4.92
C VAL A 50 -4.20 10.44 -3.51
N ASN A 51 -5.14 10.67 -2.60
CA ASN A 51 -5.07 10.15 -1.23
C ASN A 51 -5.04 8.61 -1.19
N ALA A 52 -5.81 7.94 -2.05
CA ALA A 52 -5.80 6.48 -2.14
C ALA A 52 -4.45 5.94 -2.62
N ILE A 53 -3.84 6.55 -3.65
CA ILE A 53 -2.52 6.15 -4.15
C ILE A 53 -1.44 6.36 -3.08
N PHE A 54 -1.47 7.50 -2.37
CA PHE A 54 -0.51 7.76 -1.30
C PHE A 54 -0.63 6.77 -0.15
N VAL A 55 -1.86 6.44 0.25
CA VAL A 55 -2.10 5.44 1.29
C VAL A 55 -1.68 4.05 0.82
N ASP A 56 -1.94 3.70 -0.43
CA ASP A 56 -1.55 2.41 -1.02
C ASP A 56 -0.03 2.23 -1.01
N GLU A 57 0.74 3.24 -1.45
CA GLU A 57 2.19 3.23 -1.41
C GLU A 57 2.72 3.10 0.03
N MET A 58 2.16 3.88 0.97
CA MET A 58 2.56 3.82 2.38
C MET A 58 2.24 2.47 3.05
N VAL A 59 1.17 1.79 2.63
CA VAL A 59 0.80 0.46 3.16
C VAL A 59 1.67 -0.63 2.53
N ALA A 60 1.92 -0.56 1.22
CA ALA A 60 2.77 -1.52 0.51
C ALA A 60 4.21 -1.51 1.05
N ASP A 61 4.78 -0.34 1.31
CA ASP A 61 6.12 -0.20 1.89
C ASP A 61 6.22 -0.82 3.30
N ASN A 62 5.21 -0.62 4.14
CA ASN A 62 5.21 -1.19 5.50
C ASN A 62 5.12 -2.73 5.47
N ASN A 63 4.40 -3.30 4.51
CA ASN A 63 4.26 -4.74 4.38
C ASN A 63 5.54 -5.42 3.84
N GLN A 64 6.32 -4.75 2.99
CA GLN A 64 7.58 -5.30 2.44
C GLN A 64 8.63 -5.57 3.53
N GLU A 65 8.77 -4.67 4.51
CA GLU A 65 9.71 -4.88 5.62
C GLU A 65 9.28 -6.08 6.48
N LEU A 66 7.98 -6.24 6.69
CA LEU A 66 7.42 -7.36 7.44
C LEU A 66 7.67 -8.69 6.71
N GLU A 67 7.43 -8.73 5.39
CA GLU A 67 7.64 -9.90 4.55
C GLU A 67 9.11 -10.34 4.57
N LEU A 68 10.05 -9.40 4.43
CA LEU A 68 11.49 -9.67 4.52
C LEU A 68 11.89 -10.28 5.88
N ARG A 69 11.30 -9.80 6.97
CA ARG A 69 11.57 -10.32 8.32
C ARG A 69 11.03 -11.75 8.48
N ILE A 70 9.85 -12.05 7.92
CA ILE A 70 9.27 -13.40 7.92
C ILE A 70 10.15 -14.35 7.12
N THR A 71 10.51 -14.00 5.88
CA THR A 71 11.39 -14.83 5.03
C THR A 71 12.74 -15.10 5.68
N ARG A 72 13.30 -14.13 6.40
CA ARG A 72 14.56 -14.32 7.15
C ARG A 72 14.39 -15.26 8.34
N LEU A 73 13.22 -15.28 8.99
CA LEU A 73 12.93 -16.22 10.08
C LEU A 73 12.74 -17.63 9.53
N GLU A 74 11.99 -17.81 8.45
CA GLU A 74 11.80 -19.11 7.78
C GLU A 74 13.14 -19.73 7.39
N ASN A 75 14.00 -18.98 6.70
CA ASN A 75 15.35 -19.46 6.34
C ASN A 75 16.17 -19.90 7.57
N LYS A 76 16.05 -19.19 8.69
CA LYS A 76 16.75 -19.58 9.93
C LYS A 76 16.19 -20.88 10.50
N ILE A 77 14.88 -21.09 10.40
CA ILE A 77 14.23 -22.33 10.84
C ILE A 77 14.71 -23.49 9.98
N ASP A 78 14.73 -23.34 8.66
CA ASP A 78 15.18 -24.39 7.74
C ASP A 78 16.64 -24.80 8.01
N ILE A 79 17.53 -23.81 8.16
CA ILE A 79 18.95 -24.06 8.51
C ILE A 79 19.07 -24.79 9.85
N LEU A 80 18.23 -24.47 10.83
CA LEU A 80 18.27 -25.14 12.13
C LEU A 80 17.77 -26.59 12.03
N ILE A 81 16.73 -26.84 11.23
CA ILE A 81 16.22 -28.20 11.00
C ILE A 81 17.28 -29.05 10.31
N GLU A 82 17.90 -28.55 9.24
CA GLU A 82 18.97 -29.24 8.51
C GLU A 82 20.13 -29.62 9.45
N LYS A 83 20.61 -28.68 10.27
CA LYS A 83 21.68 -28.95 11.25
C LYS A 83 21.29 -29.98 12.31
N LEU A 84 20.02 -30.02 12.71
CA LEU A 84 19.53 -31.04 13.64
C LEU A 84 19.47 -32.42 13.00
N GLU A 85 19.15 -32.52 11.71
CA GLU A 85 19.18 -33.78 10.95
C GLU A 85 20.61 -34.29 10.77
N GLU A 86 21.56 -33.44 10.35
CA GLU A 86 22.98 -33.78 10.27
C GLU A 86 23.54 -34.27 11.62
N ALA A 87 23.20 -33.56 12.71
CA ALA A 87 23.59 -33.94 14.05
C ALA A 87 22.96 -35.27 14.51
N ARG A 88 21.78 -35.62 14.00
CA ARG A 88 21.13 -36.92 14.27
C ARG A 88 21.85 -38.03 13.52
N GLU A 89 22.16 -37.83 12.23
CA GLU A 89 22.78 -38.84 11.37
C GLU A 89 24.22 -39.16 11.79
N SER A 90 25.01 -38.15 12.16
CA SER A 90 26.36 -38.34 12.72
C SER A 90 26.39 -39.16 14.01
N LYS A 91 25.27 -39.18 14.77
CA LYS A 91 25.15 -39.95 16.02
C LYS A 91 24.76 -41.41 15.79
N THR A 92 24.18 -41.72 14.64
CA THR A 92 23.76 -43.08 14.25
C THR A 92 24.81 -43.85 13.45
N ASP A 93 25.87 -43.18 12.97
CA ASP A 93 26.97 -43.78 12.22
C ASP A 93 28.10 -44.38 13.12
N PHE A 94 27.85 -44.49 14.43
CA PHE A 94 28.77 -45.20 15.32
C PHE A 94 28.49 -46.70 15.23
N PRO A 95 29.46 -47.54 14.80
CA PRO A 95 29.25 -48.99 14.72
C PRO A 95 28.87 -49.53 16.10
N PRO A 96 27.94 -50.51 16.18
CA PRO A 96 27.56 -51.10 17.46
C PRO A 96 28.81 -51.65 18.14
N ALA A 97 28.90 -51.51 19.48
CA ALA A 97 30.09 -51.90 20.23
C ALA A 97 30.50 -53.37 20.05
N SER A 98 29.59 -54.21 19.53
CA SER A 98 29.84 -55.59 19.10
C SER A 98 30.86 -55.70 17.96
N ASP A 99 30.92 -54.71 17.07
CA ASP A 99 31.72 -54.75 15.84
C ASP A 99 33.14 -54.17 16.06
N LEU A 100 33.39 -53.63 17.26
CA LEU A 100 34.65 -53.00 17.66
C LEU A 100 35.55 -53.92 18.51
N LEU A 101 35.07 -55.11 18.88
CA LEU A 101 35.88 -56.11 19.58
C LEU A 101 36.38 -57.15 18.58
N PRO A 102 37.71 -57.40 18.49
CA PRO A 102 38.21 -58.49 17.67
C PRO A 102 37.66 -59.81 18.20
N GLU A 103 37.15 -60.67 17.32
CA GLU A 103 36.72 -62.02 17.69
C GLU A 103 37.88 -62.74 18.39
N ALA A 104 37.65 -63.09 19.65
CA ALA A 104 38.61 -63.76 20.53
C ALA A 104 38.64 -65.27 20.29
#